data_AF-B4EP15-F1
#
_entry.id   AF-B4EP15-F1
#
_cell.length_a   1.000
_cell.length_b   1.000
_cell.length_c   1.000
_cell.angle_alpha   90.00
_cell.angle_beta   90.00
_cell.angle_gamma   90.00
#
_symmetry.space_group_name_H-M   'P 1'
#
loop_
_entity.id
_entity.type
_entity.pdbx_description
1 polymer ?
#
loop_
_entity_poly.entity_id
_entity_poly.type
_entity_poly.pdbx_seq_one_letter_code
_entity_poly.pdbx_strand_id
1 'polypeptide(L)'
;MKHTVLAILVGACAGLLAFVAAVNNSRQKQAAPRVPRSDASPSLDFQYFPGEPKGYAGYTDHISMQQTVNDDLVEHDADWQFSRIGFAKGFLRTVLRRADRSPSAPGIFRMEGVSEDDAMTIEWIARMQTDGIDNASSSTSNLKSIVGGMASDIASTGPRRSTFGSRAGVDGREGLERDEISAERLRELTKLMRDAERRGASRAAHARIVPRESRG
;
A
#
# COMPACT_ATOMS: atom_id res chain seq x y z
N MET A 1 -32.68 -9.22 -57.08
CA MET A 1 -31.65 -8.46 -56.32
C MET A 1 -32.29 -7.47 -55.32
N LYS A 2 -33.26 -7.87 -54.49
CA LYS A 2 -33.88 -6.98 -53.47
C LYS A 2 -33.87 -7.56 -52.04
N HIS A 3 -33.63 -8.87 -51.87
CA HIS A 3 -33.63 -9.51 -50.55
C HIS A 3 -32.25 -9.52 -49.86
N THR A 4 -31.15 -9.42 -50.61
CA THR A 4 -29.79 -9.45 -50.06
C THR A 4 -29.39 -8.14 -49.36
N VAL A 5 -29.95 -7.00 -49.78
CA VAL A 5 -29.64 -5.69 -49.18
C VAL A 5 -30.35 -5.50 -47.84
N LEU A 6 -31.52 -6.12 -47.64
CA LEU A 6 -32.28 -6.01 -46.39
C LEU A 6 -31.63 -6.77 -45.23
N ALA A 7 -31.01 -7.92 -45.50
CA ALA A 7 -30.34 -8.74 -44.48
C ALA A 7 -29.07 -8.07 -43.92
N ILE A 8 -28.35 -7.31 -44.76
CA ILE A 8 -27.13 -6.60 -44.34
C ILE A 8 -27.47 -5.40 -43.45
N LEU A 9 -28.58 -4.71 -43.71
CA LEU A 9 -29.04 -3.56 -42.90
C LEU A 9 -29.57 -3.96 -41.51
N VAL A 10 -30.23 -5.12 -41.39
CA VAL A 10 -30.71 -5.63 -40.08
C VAL A 10 -29.55 -6.15 -39.22
N GLY A 11 -28.55 -6.80 -39.82
CA GLY A 11 -27.35 -7.27 -39.11
C GLY A 11 -26.51 -6.13 -38.52
N ALA A 12 -26.40 -5.01 -39.25
CA ALA A 12 -25.64 -3.83 -38.79
C ALA A 12 -26.32 -3.12 -37.59
N CYS A 13 -27.65 -3.06 -37.54
CA CYS A 13 -28.37 -2.44 -36.43
C CYS A 13 -28.38 -3.30 -35.16
N ALA A 14 -28.47 -4.64 -35.30
CA ALA A 14 -28.40 -5.55 -34.17
C ALA A 14 -26.99 -5.57 -33.52
N GLY A 15 -25.93 -5.51 -34.33
CA GLY A 15 -24.56 -5.40 -33.86
C GLY A 15 -24.29 -4.10 -33.09
N LEU A 16 -24.85 -2.97 -33.54
CA LEU A 16 -24.70 -1.69 -32.87
C LEU A 16 -25.44 -1.64 -31.52
N LEU A 17 -26.65 -2.22 -31.45
CA LEU A 17 -27.42 -2.31 -30.21
C LEU A 17 -26.76 -3.26 -29.19
N ALA A 18 -26.21 -4.38 -29.65
CA ALA A 18 -25.43 -5.29 -28.80
C ALA A 18 -24.14 -4.63 -28.28
N PHE A 19 -23.48 -3.82 -29.11
CA PHE A 19 -22.28 -3.07 -28.72
C PHE A 19 -22.60 -1.95 -27.72
N VAL A 20 -23.69 -1.20 -27.93
CA VAL A 20 -24.14 -0.15 -26.98
C VAL A 20 -24.61 -0.77 -25.65
N ALA A 21 -25.29 -1.92 -25.67
CA ALA A 21 -25.65 -2.65 -24.47
C ALA A 21 -24.42 -3.20 -23.72
N ALA A 22 -23.40 -3.69 -24.44
CA ALA A 22 -22.15 -4.15 -23.85
C ALA A 22 -21.31 -2.99 -23.26
N VAL A 23 -21.28 -1.83 -23.93
CA VAL A 23 -20.60 -0.62 -23.44
C VAL A 23 -21.32 0.00 -22.24
N ASN A 24 -22.66 -0.03 -22.21
CA ASN A 24 -23.44 0.42 -21.04
C ASN A 24 -23.34 -0.55 -19.85
N ASN A 25 -23.34 -1.87 -20.07
CA ASN A 25 -23.11 -2.85 -19.00
C ASN A 25 -21.67 -2.78 -18.44
N SER A 26 -20.69 -2.46 -19.28
CA SER A 26 -19.31 -2.18 -18.86
C SER A 26 -19.24 -0.94 -17.96
N ARG A 27 -19.97 0.13 -18.29
CA ARG A 27 -20.07 1.33 -17.45
C ARG A 27 -20.90 1.15 -16.19
N GLN A 28 -21.85 0.21 -16.17
CA GLN A 28 -22.66 -0.13 -14.98
C GLN A 28 -21.99 -1.12 -14.02
N LYS A 29 -20.87 -1.76 -14.39
CA LYS A 29 -19.92 -2.34 -13.42
C LYS A 29 -19.09 -1.24 -12.72
N GLN A 30 -19.73 -0.12 -12.39
CA GLN A 30 -19.21 0.83 -11.43
C GLN A 30 -19.21 0.17 -10.07
N ALA A 31 -17.98 0.02 -9.54
CA ALA A 31 -17.60 -0.14 -8.15
C ALA A 31 -18.66 -0.79 -7.25
N ALA A 32 -18.40 -2.03 -6.85
CA ALA A 32 -18.98 -2.57 -5.63
C ALA A 32 -18.95 -1.49 -4.54
N PRO A 33 -20.03 -1.31 -3.76
CA PRO A 33 -20.09 -0.28 -2.73
C PRO A 33 -18.83 -0.40 -1.87
N ARG A 34 -18.01 0.65 -1.88
CA ARG A 34 -16.83 0.76 -1.04
C ARG A 34 -17.27 0.42 0.37
N VAL A 35 -16.82 -0.73 0.88
CA VAL A 35 -17.00 -1.07 2.29
C VAL A 35 -16.49 0.14 3.06
N PRO A 36 -17.28 0.74 3.97
CA PRO A 36 -16.81 1.85 4.78
C PRO A 36 -15.54 1.39 5.49
N ARG A 37 -14.41 2.03 5.19
CA ARG A 37 -13.13 1.74 5.86
C ARG A 37 -13.32 1.99 7.35
N SER A 38 -12.63 1.21 8.17
CA SER A 38 -12.33 1.64 9.54
C SER A 38 -11.59 2.97 9.42
N ASP A 39 -12.22 4.05 9.88
CA ASP A 39 -11.64 5.39 9.93
C ASP A 39 -10.43 5.34 10.87
N ALA A 40 -9.27 4.99 10.31
CA ALA A 40 -8.00 5.05 11.02
C ALA A 40 -7.85 6.48 11.53
N SER A 41 -7.88 6.67 12.84
CA SER A 41 -7.74 7.98 13.43
C SER A 41 -6.27 8.40 13.35
N PRO A 42 -5.95 9.66 13.01
CA PRO A 42 -4.56 10.11 12.95
C PRO A 42 -3.82 9.80 14.25
N SER A 43 -2.60 9.28 14.15
CA SER A 43 -1.78 8.96 15.31
C SER A 43 -0.51 9.79 15.35
N LEU A 44 -0.20 10.28 16.55
CA LEU A 44 1.07 10.96 16.87
C LEU A 44 2.10 10.00 17.47
N ASP A 45 1.71 8.76 17.72
CA ASP A 45 2.53 7.78 18.44
C ASP A 45 2.82 6.59 17.53
N PHE A 46 4.09 6.23 17.43
CA PHE A 46 4.52 5.01 16.76
C PHE A 46 5.22 4.09 17.76
N GLN A 47 4.65 2.90 17.98
CA GLN A 47 5.27 1.91 18.85
C GLN A 47 6.37 1.15 18.10
N TYR A 48 7.60 1.24 18.63
CA TYR A 48 8.71 0.41 18.20
C TYR A 48 8.65 -0.97 18.85
N PHE A 49 8.84 -2.01 18.04
CA PHE A 49 8.94 -3.38 18.51
C PHE A 49 10.37 -3.89 18.28
N PRO A 50 11.13 -4.15 19.35
CA PRO A 50 12.49 -4.65 19.24
C PRO A 50 12.52 -6.12 18.82
N GLY A 51 13.65 -6.52 18.26
CA GLY A 51 13.91 -7.89 17.86
C GLY A 51 13.67 -8.15 16.38
N GLU A 52 14.63 -8.82 15.76
CA GLU A 52 14.42 -9.45 14.46
C GLU A 52 13.74 -10.80 14.68
N PRO A 53 12.57 -11.04 14.06
CA PRO A 53 11.89 -12.31 14.18
C PRO A 53 12.69 -13.37 13.42
N LYS A 54 12.82 -14.57 14.01
CA LYS A 54 13.69 -15.65 13.52
C LYS A 54 12.91 -16.93 13.29
N GLY A 55 13.49 -17.82 12.51
CA GLY A 55 12.91 -19.14 12.23
C GLY A 55 11.65 -19.05 11.37
N TYR A 56 10.88 -20.14 11.37
CA TYR A 56 9.67 -20.27 10.55
C TYR A 56 8.62 -19.20 10.83
N ALA A 57 8.34 -18.92 12.12
CA ALA A 57 7.35 -17.90 12.50
C ALA A 57 7.73 -16.49 12.01
N GLY A 58 9.02 -16.14 12.04
CA GLY A 58 9.47 -14.85 11.51
C GLY A 58 9.34 -14.73 9.99
N TYR A 59 9.48 -15.85 9.27
CA TYR A 59 9.23 -15.91 7.84
C TYR A 59 7.75 -15.79 7.50
N THR A 60 6.86 -16.54 8.17
CA THR A 60 5.42 -16.48 7.91
C THR A 60 4.86 -15.09 8.17
N ASP A 61 5.26 -14.45 9.27
CA ASP A 61 4.85 -13.08 9.58
C ASP A 61 5.38 -12.06 8.56
N HIS A 62 6.58 -12.26 8.04
CA HIS A 62 7.09 -11.41 6.96
C HIS A 62 6.19 -11.49 5.73
N ILE A 63 5.77 -12.69 5.34
CA ILE A 63 4.89 -12.91 4.19
C ILE A 63 3.51 -12.33 4.45
N SER A 64 2.89 -12.61 5.59
CA SER A 64 1.57 -12.08 5.96
C SER A 64 1.58 -10.54 5.99
N MET A 65 2.59 -9.93 6.60
CA MET A 65 2.74 -8.47 6.61
C MET A 65 2.99 -7.90 5.22
N GLN A 66 3.75 -8.61 4.37
CA GLN A 66 3.94 -8.23 2.98
C GLN A 66 2.62 -8.27 2.20
N GLN A 67 1.75 -9.26 2.46
CA GLN A 67 0.43 -9.32 1.85
C GLN A 67 -0.43 -8.14 2.29
N THR A 68 -0.51 -7.86 3.59
CA THR A 68 -1.29 -6.75 4.13
C THR A 68 -0.88 -5.41 3.53
N VAL A 69 0.43 -5.11 3.50
CA VAL A 69 0.94 -3.85 2.92
C VAL A 69 0.63 -3.77 1.43
N ASN A 70 0.79 -4.88 0.69
CA ASN A 70 0.53 -4.90 -0.74
C ASN A 70 -0.94 -4.63 -1.04
N ASP A 71 -1.83 -5.33 -0.33
CA ASP A 71 -3.25 -5.29 -0.59
C ASP A 71 -3.82 -3.93 -0.23
N ASP A 72 -3.36 -3.31 0.87
CA ASP A 72 -3.73 -1.93 1.18
C ASP A 72 -3.26 -0.95 0.10
N LEU A 73 -1.99 -1.04 -0.36
CA LEU A 73 -1.47 -0.17 -1.43
C LEU A 73 -2.31 -0.24 -2.70
N VAL A 74 -2.79 -1.43 -3.09
CA VAL A 74 -3.59 -1.64 -4.30
C VAL A 74 -4.92 -0.87 -4.26
N GLU A 75 -5.46 -0.63 -3.07
CA GLU A 75 -6.72 0.10 -2.87
C GLU A 75 -6.57 1.63 -2.97
N HIS A 76 -5.39 2.11 -3.32
CA HIS A 76 -5.03 3.52 -3.39
C HIS A 76 -4.41 3.92 -4.74
N ASP A 77 -4.53 5.20 -5.09
CA ASP A 77 -3.94 5.76 -6.30
C ASP A 77 -2.39 5.83 -6.24
N ALA A 78 -1.77 6.08 -7.39
CA ALA A 78 -0.32 6.07 -7.52
C ALA A 78 0.38 7.16 -6.69
N ASP A 79 -0.19 8.37 -6.60
CA ASP A 79 0.40 9.45 -5.79
C ASP A 79 0.40 9.07 -4.31
N TRP A 80 -0.72 8.52 -3.84
CA TRP A 80 -0.85 8.02 -2.47
C TRP A 80 0.16 6.90 -2.21
N GLN A 81 0.24 5.88 -3.08
CA GLN A 81 1.16 4.75 -2.90
C GLN A 81 2.62 5.22 -2.80
N PHE A 82 3.08 6.06 -3.74
CA PHE A 82 4.46 6.54 -3.76
C PHE A 82 4.78 7.48 -2.61
N SER A 83 3.86 8.37 -2.23
CA SER A 83 4.04 9.26 -1.08
C SER A 83 4.09 8.46 0.23
N ARG A 84 3.11 7.58 0.47
CA ARG A 84 2.95 6.84 1.73
C ARG A 84 4.09 5.86 1.97
N ILE A 85 4.46 5.05 0.96
CA ILE A 85 5.57 4.09 1.07
C ILE A 85 6.93 4.81 1.19
N GLY A 86 7.09 5.94 0.50
CA GLY A 86 8.28 6.78 0.60
C GLY A 86 8.46 7.29 2.02
N PHE A 87 7.42 7.90 2.60
CA PHE A 87 7.41 8.35 3.98
C PHE A 87 7.76 7.21 4.94
N ALA A 88 7.06 6.07 4.83
CA ALA A 88 7.27 4.92 5.70
C ALA A 88 8.71 4.39 5.64
N LYS A 89 9.29 4.31 4.44
CA LYS A 89 10.69 3.90 4.24
C LYS A 89 11.66 4.79 5.00
N GLY A 90 11.49 6.11 4.90
CA GLY A 90 12.34 7.09 5.58
C GLY A 90 12.16 7.07 7.10
N PHE A 91 10.90 6.97 7.53
CA PHE A 91 10.48 6.92 8.91
C PHE A 91 11.04 5.69 9.63
N LEU A 92 10.73 4.48 9.15
CA LEU A 92 11.13 3.21 9.75
C LEU A 92 12.66 3.03 9.81
N ARG A 93 13.37 3.43 8.74
CA ARG A 93 14.85 3.42 8.74
C ARG A 93 15.41 4.29 9.87
N THR A 94 14.78 5.44 10.11
CA THR A 94 15.24 6.37 11.14
C THR A 94 14.85 5.92 12.54
N VAL A 95 13.66 5.34 12.72
CA VAL A 95 13.24 4.70 13.97
C VAL A 95 14.24 3.62 14.39
N LEU A 96 14.54 2.67 13.50
CA LEU A 96 15.51 1.59 13.80
C LEU A 96 16.89 2.13 14.16
N ARG A 97 17.43 3.05 13.35
CA ARG A 97 18.73 3.69 13.63
C ARG A 97 18.78 4.39 14.99
N ARG A 98 17.65 4.97 15.44
CA ARG A 98 17.56 5.62 16.75
C ARG A 98 17.39 4.61 17.88
N ALA A 99 16.62 3.54 17.65
CA ALA A 99 16.43 2.46 18.62
C ALA A 99 17.72 1.68 18.89
N ASP A 100 18.56 1.45 17.88
CA ASP A 100 19.88 0.79 18.04
C ASP A 100 20.80 1.53 19.03
N ARG A 101 20.61 2.84 19.20
CA ARG A 101 21.37 3.67 20.15
C ARG A 101 20.86 3.56 21.59
N SER A 102 19.68 2.96 21.80
CA SER A 102 19.03 2.75 23.10
C SER A 102 18.23 1.44 23.11
N PRO A 103 18.91 0.29 23.06
CA PRO A 103 18.33 -1.00 22.62
C PRO A 103 17.42 -1.72 23.64
N SER A 104 17.20 -1.19 24.84
CA SER A 104 16.73 -2.00 25.98
C SER A 104 15.25 -1.89 26.37
N ALA A 105 14.41 -1.11 25.70
CA ALA A 105 12.97 -1.10 25.99
C ALA A 105 12.09 -0.80 24.75
N PRO A 106 10.89 -1.39 24.66
CA PRO A 106 9.85 -0.92 23.75
C PRO A 106 9.65 0.59 23.96
N GLY A 107 9.94 1.37 22.94
CA GLY A 107 9.82 2.82 22.96
C GLY A 107 8.64 3.26 22.11
N ILE A 108 7.88 4.23 22.60
CA ILE A 108 6.94 4.96 21.76
C ILE A 108 7.69 6.16 21.18
N PHE A 109 7.72 6.26 19.87
CA PHE A 109 8.17 7.44 19.15
C PHE A 109 6.96 8.37 19.05
N ARG A 110 6.95 9.43 19.86
CA ARG A 110 5.91 10.47 19.86
C ARG A 110 6.34 11.63 18.97
N MET A 111 5.53 11.93 17.97
CA MET A 111 5.74 13.00 17.03
C MET A 111 5.08 14.28 17.53
N GLU A 112 5.75 15.42 17.35
CA GLU A 112 5.25 16.74 17.72
C GLU A 112 5.13 17.62 16.47
N GLY A 113 4.06 18.43 16.40
CA GLY A 113 3.85 19.38 15.29
C GLY A 113 3.79 18.73 13.90
N VAL A 114 3.22 17.54 13.79
CA VAL A 114 3.02 16.86 12.50
C VAL A 114 1.70 17.26 11.87
N SER A 115 1.68 17.26 10.53
CA SER A 115 0.44 17.47 9.77
C SER A 115 -0.50 16.28 9.97
N GLU A 116 -1.79 16.50 9.71
CA GLU A 116 -2.79 15.43 9.75
C GLU A 116 -2.45 14.29 8.77
N ASP A 117 -1.97 14.59 7.56
CA ASP A 117 -1.55 13.56 6.61
C ASP A 117 -0.31 12.77 7.08
N ASP A 118 0.65 13.42 7.73
CA ASP A 118 1.78 12.73 8.35
C ASP A 118 1.27 11.80 9.47
N ALA A 119 0.35 12.28 10.32
CA ALA A 119 -0.24 11.50 11.42
C ALA A 119 -1.09 10.31 10.91
N MET A 120 -1.81 10.49 9.80
CA MET A 120 -2.49 9.40 9.09
C MET A 120 -1.49 8.38 8.52
N THR A 121 -0.35 8.86 8.01
CA THR A 121 0.73 7.95 7.57
C THR A 121 1.29 7.15 8.72
N ILE A 122 1.53 7.79 9.85
CA ILE A 122 2.06 7.14 11.05
C ILE A 122 1.11 6.06 11.53
N GLU A 123 -0.19 6.35 11.58
CA GLU A 123 -1.21 5.36 11.93
C GLU A 123 -1.21 4.21 10.93
N TRP A 124 -1.16 4.50 9.63
CA TRP A 124 -1.05 3.48 8.60
C TRP A 124 0.16 2.56 8.82
N ILE A 125 1.35 3.12 9.10
CA ILE A 125 2.56 2.33 9.40
C ILE A 125 2.33 1.45 10.65
N ALA A 126 1.74 2.01 11.71
CA ALA A 126 1.46 1.29 12.94
C ALA A 126 0.54 0.09 12.68
N ARG A 127 -0.54 0.30 11.92
CA ARG A 127 -1.48 -0.74 11.50
C ARG A 127 -0.82 -1.82 10.65
N MET A 128 -0.04 -1.43 9.65
CA MET A 128 0.68 -2.39 8.79
C MET A 128 1.64 -3.27 9.59
N GLN A 129 2.16 -2.78 10.72
CA GLN A 129 3.02 -3.55 11.60
C GLN A 129 2.27 -4.57 12.47
N THR A 130 0.99 -4.35 12.73
CA THR A 130 0.17 -5.15 13.67
C THR A 130 -0.84 -6.04 12.97
N ASP A 131 -1.42 -5.60 11.86
CA ASP A 131 -2.53 -6.27 11.18
C ASP A 131 -2.04 -7.48 10.36
N GLY A 132 -0.75 -7.51 10.01
CA GLY A 132 -0.14 -8.56 9.18
C GLY A 132 0.61 -9.66 9.96
N ILE A 133 0.34 -9.81 11.24
CA ILE A 133 1.01 -10.80 12.10
C ILE A 133 0.18 -12.08 12.13
N ASP A 134 0.84 -13.22 11.97
CA ASP A 134 0.20 -14.54 12.01
C ASP A 134 0.56 -15.27 13.31
N ASN A 135 1.86 -15.53 13.54
CA ASN A 135 2.32 -16.44 14.59
C ASN A 135 3.51 -15.93 15.43
N ALA A 136 4.03 -14.73 15.21
CA ALA A 136 5.06 -14.12 16.07
C ALA A 136 4.63 -12.77 16.65
N SER A 137 5.56 -12.08 17.31
CA SER A 137 5.33 -10.70 17.77
C SER A 137 5.56 -9.71 16.64
N SER A 138 4.89 -8.56 16.71
CA SER A 138 5.12 -7.45 15.76
C SER A 138 6.61 -7.12 15.65
N SER A 139 7.07 -6.78 14.45
CA SER A 139 8.47 -6.46 14.22
C SER A 139 8.64 -5.25 13.32
N THR A 140 9.30 -4.22 13.85
CA THR A 140 9.65 -3.02 13.09
C THR A 140 10.70 -3.29 12.02
N SER A 141 11.59 -4.27 12.22
CA SER A 141 12.57 -4.66 11.21
C SER A 141 11.93 -5.40 10.03
N ASN A 142 10.94 -6.27 10.27
CA ASN A 142 10.16 -6.90 9.19
C ASN A 142 9.44 -5.85 8.35
N LEU A 143 8.67 -4.95 8.99
CA LEU A 143 7.95 -3.90 8.26
C LEU A 143 8.91 -3.02 7.44
N LYS A 144 10.04 -2.62 8.04
CA LYS A 144 11.07 -1.84 7.32
C LYS A 144 11.60 -2.58 6.10
N SER A 145 11.83 -3.90 6.20
CA SER A 145 12.33 -4.71 5.09
C SER A 145 11.31 -4.76 3.95
N ILE A 146 10.05 -5.04 4.28
CA ILE A 146 8.92 -5.12 3.35
C ILE A 146 8.72 -3.78 2.63
N VAL A 147 8.61 -2.69 3.39
CA VAL A 147 8.45 -1.33 2.85
C VAL A 147 9.63 -0.95 1.96
N GLY A 148 10.86 -1.32 2.34
CA GLY A 148 12.05 -1.08 1.53
C GLY A 148 12.04 -1.82 0.20
N GLY A 149 11.63 -3.10 0.20
CA GLY A 149 11.44 -3.90 -1.00
C GLY A 149 10.37 -3.32 -1.91
N MET A 150 9.17 -3.05 -1.37
CA MET A 150 8.06 -2.52 -2.14
C MET A 150 8.34 -1.13 -2.72
N ALA A 151 8.98 -0.24 -1.96
CA ALA A 151 9.39 1.07 -2.48
C ALA A 151 10.35 0.93 -3.68
N SER A 152 11.22 -0.08 -3.66
CA SER A 152 12.14 -0.38 -4.76
C SER A 152 11.41 -0.96 -5.98
N ASP A 153 10.46 -1.87 -5.73
CA ASP A 153 9.60 -2.46 -6.77
C ASP A 153 8.80 -1.37 -7.49
N ILE A 154 8.06 -0.53 -6.75
CA ILE A 154 7.16 0.44 -7.37
C ILE A 154 7.93 1.54 -8.10
N ALA A 155 9.11 1.92 -7.59
CA ALA A 155 9.98 2.86 -8.29
C ALA A 155 10.46 2.33 -9.64
N SER A 156 10.54 1.01 -9.79
CA SER A 156 11.03 0.35 -11.00
C SER A 156 9.90 -0.06 -11.95
N THR A 157 8.74 -0.44 -11.41
CA THR A 157 7.65 -1.09 -12.17
C THR A 157 6.33 -0.32 -12.17
N GLY A 158 6.24 0.77 -11.41
CA GLY A 158 5.01 1.54 -11.23
C GLY A 158 4.17 1.09 -10.04
N PRO A 159 2.99 1.69 -9.82
CA PRO A 159 2.14 1.41 -8.66
C PRO A 159 1.67 -0.06 -8.62
N ARG A 160 1.37 -0.55 -7.42
CA ARG A 160 0.72 -1.84 -7.21
C ARG A 160 -0.71 -1.79 -7.74
N ARG A 161 -1.12 -2.89 -8.39
CA ARG A 161 -2.42 -3.01 -9.09
C ARG A 161 -3.14 -4.33 -8.86
N SER A 162 -2.48 -5.28 -8.22
CA SER A 162 -3.06 -6.58 -7.90
C SER A 162 -2.74 -6.94 -6.47
N THR A 163 -3.77 -7.42 -5.79
CA THR A 163 -3.65 -8.02 -4.46
C THR A 163 -2.82 -9.31 -4.53
N PHE A 164 -2.35 -9.78 -3.40
CA PHE A 164 -1.55 -11.00 -3.34
C PHE A 164 -2.36 -12.23 -3.78
N GLY A 165 -3.63 -12.31 -3.38
CA GLY A 165 -4.55 -13.40 -3.76
C GLY A 165 -4.84 -13.45 -5.27
N SER A 166 -4.86 -12.31 -5.95
CA SER A 166 -5.08 -12.25 -7.41
C SER A 166 -3.87 -12.69 -8.24
N ARG A 167 -2.65 -12.67 -7.67
CA ARG A 167 -1.45 -13.28 -8.30
C ARG A 167 -1.38 -14.80 -8.15
N ALA A 168 -2.07 -15.37 -7.15
CA ALA A 168 -2.01 -16.80 -6.84
C ALA A 168 -2.94 -17.68 -7.71
N GLY A 169 -3.66 -17.11 -8.68
CA GLY A 169 -4.36 -17.87 -9.72
C GLY A 169 -5.71 -18.46 -9.32
N VAL A 170 -6.49 -17.80 -8.44
CA VAL A 170 -7.83 -18.29 -8.07
C VAL A 170 -8.93 -17.81 -9.03
N ASP A 171 -8.75 -16.68 -9.73
CA ASP A 171 -9.68 -16.26 -10.79
C ASP A 171 -8.94 -16.19 -12.12
N GLY A 172 -8.95 -17.32 -12.83
CA GLY A 172 -8.50 -17.40 -14.21
C GLY A 172 -9.40 -16.60 -15.13
N ARG A 173 -9.16 -15.30 -15.27
CA ARG A 173 -9.53 -14.49 -16.44
C ARG A 173 -8.92 -13.11 -16.36
N GLU A 174 -8.65 -12.60 -17.57
CA GLU A 174 -8.30 -11.23 -17.91
C GLU A 174 -6.81 -10.88 -17.80
N GLY A 175 -6.19 -10.81 -19.00
CA GLY A 175 -4.95 -10.09 -19.19
C GLY A 175 -5.12 -8.71 -18.59
N LEU A 176 -4.35 -8.44 -17.54
CA LEU A 176 -4.09 -7.10 -17.06
C LEU A 176 -3.48 -6.34 -18.23
N GLU A 177 -4.32 -5.65 -19.01
CA GLU A 177 -3.89 -4.51 -19.80
C GLU A 177 -3.19 -3.58 -18.81
N ARG A 178 -1.87 -3.67 -18.81
CA ARG A 178 -1.04 -2.71 -18.11
C ARG A 178 -1.29 -1.40 -18.82
N ASP A 179 -2.15 -0.56 -18.26
CA ASP A 179 -2.11 0.88 -18.55
C ASP A 179 -0.74 1.35 -18.09
N GLU A 180 0.28 1.22 -18.93
CA GLU A 180 1.65 1.52 -18.55
C GLU A 180 1.71 2.99 -18.17
N ILE A 181 2.14 3.28 -16.94
CA ILE A 181 2.41 4.67 -16.58
C ILE A 181 3.54 5.14 -17.50
N SER A 182 3.43 6.36 -18.01
CA SER A 182 4.52 6.91 -18.82
C SER A 182 5.81 6.98 -18.00
N ALA A 183 6.95 6.89 -18.67
CA ALA A 183 8.26 7.02 -18.03
C ALA A 183 8.40 8.38 -17.34
N GLU A 184 7.82 9.43 -17.90
CA GLU A 184 7.71 10.77 -17.33
C GLU A 184 6.97 10.72 -15.99
N ARG A 185 5.79 10.09 -15.95
CA ARG A 185 4.98 9.98 -14.74
C ARG A 185 5.68 9.17 -13.66
N LEU A 186 6.36 8.08 -14.03
CA LEU A 186 7.15 7.28 -13.08
C LEU A 186 8.30 8.09 -12.47
N ARG A 187 8.96 8.94 -13.25
CA ARG A 187 10.01 9.84 -12.74
C ARG A 187 9.45 10.84 -11.74
N GLU A 188 8.28 11.43 -12.01
CA GLU A 188 7.59 12.33 -11.09
C GLU A 188 7.20 11.64 -9.78
N LEU A 189 6.55 10.47 -9.87
CA LEU A 189 6.16 9.67 -8.71
C LEU A 189 7.37 9.23 -7.89
N THR A 190 8.47 8.85 -8.54
CA THR A 190 9.73 8.53 -7.85
C THR A 190 10.31 9.73 -7.11
N LYS A 191 10.21 10.93 -7.69
CA LYS A 191 10.60 12.17 -7.01
C LYS A 191 9.71 12.44 -5.80
N LEU A 192 8.39 12.31 -5.95
CA LEU A 192 7.41 12.41 -4.86
C LEU A 192 7.77 11.45 -3.71
N MET A 193 8.07 10.19 -4.03
CA MET A 193 8.48 9.18 -3.04
C MET A 193 9.78 9.58 -2.31
N ARG A 194 10.80 10.09 -3.03
CA ARG A 194 12.05 10.56 -2.40
C ARG A 194 11.83 11.75 -1.48
N ASP A 195 10.95 12.67 -1.86
CA ASP A 195 10.59 13.83 -1.05
C ASP A 195 9.87 13.35 0.23
N ALA A 196 8.94 12.42 0.09
CA ALA A 196 8.26 11.78 1.21
C ALA A 196 9.23 11.00 2.12
N GLU A 197 10.21 10.29 1.56
CA GLU A 197 11.26 9.60 2.33
C GLU A 197 12.04 10.57 3.21
N ARG A 198 12.40 11.76 2.70
CA ARG A 198 13.05 12.80 3.49
C ARG A 198 12.12 13.33 4.59
N ARG A 199 10.84 13.53 4.29
CA ARG A 199 9.85 13.97 5.29
C ARG A 199 9.70 12.94 6.42
N GLY A 200 9.48 11.67 6.10
CA GLY A 200 9.34 10.60 7.09
C GLY A 200 10.59 10.43 7.96
N ALA A 201 11.78 10.49 7.35
CA ALA A 201 13.03 10.47 8.09
C ALA A 201 13.17 11.66 9.05
N SER A 202 12.78 12.86 8.62
CA SER A 202 12.76 14.05 9.47
C SER A 202 11.81 13.89 10.65
N ARG A 203 10.58 13.39 10.43
CA ARG A 203 9.61 13.18 11.52
C ARG A 203 10.12 12.20 12.57
N ALA A 204 10.63 11.05 12.14
CA ALA A 204 11.21 10.06 13.03
C ALA A 204 12.49 10.56 13.73
N ALA A 205 13.25 11.48 13.13
CA ALA A 205 14.45 12.05 13.76
C ALA A 205 14.10 12.97 14.94
N HIS A 206 13.04 13.76 14.80
CA HIS A 206 12.60 14.73 15.82
C HIS A 206 11.62 14.16 16.84
N ALA A 207 11.13 12.93 16.65
CA ALA A 207 10.22 12.29 17.60
C ALA A 207 10.85 12.17 19.00
N ARG A 208 10.06 12.43 20.04
CA ARG A 208 10.45 12.15 21.42
C ARG A 208 10.30 10.65 21.67
N ILE A 209 11.31 10.03 22.27
CA ILE A 209 11.21 8.61 22.68
C ILE A 209 10.69 8.61 24.11
N VAL A 210 9.55 7.98 24.33
CA VAL A 210 8.97 7.79 25.67
C VAL A 210 8.92 6.31 26.02
N PRO A 211 9.12 5.95 27.30
CA PRO A 211 8.94 4.58 27.75
C PRO A 211 7.52 4.11 27.47
N ARG A 212 7.35 2.85 27.07
CA ARG A 212 6.05 2.21 27.09
C ARG A 212 5.61 2.12 28.56
N GLU A 213 4.51 2.76 28.94
CA GLU A 213 3.97 2.63 30.29
C GLU A 213 3.76 1.13 30.59
N SER A 214 4.40 0.63 31.64
CA SER A 214 4.11 -0.69 32.17
C SER A 214 2.68 -0.63 32.69
N ARG A 215 1.72 -1.18 31.94
CA ARG A 215 0.43 -1.52 32.54
C ARG A 215 0.74 -2.55 33.63
N GLY A 216 0.71 -2.08 34.88
CA GLY A 216 0.75 -2.93 36.08
C GLY A 216 -0.49 -3.79 36.20
#